data_AF-A0A539DVV7-F1
#
_entry.id   AF-A0A539DVV7-F1
#
_cell.length_a   1.000
_cell.length_b   1.000
_cell.length_c   1.000
_cell.angle_alpha   90.00
_cell.angle_beta   90.00
_cell.angle_gamma   90.00
#
_symmetry.space_group_name_H-M   'P 1'
#
loop_
_entity.id
_entity.type
_entity.pdbx_description
1 polymer ?
#
loop_
_entity_poly.entity_id
_entity_poly.type
_entity_poly.pdbx_seq_one_letter_code
_entity_poly.pdbx_strand_id
1 'polypeptide(L)'
;NLTIFNPDGSQLTTSTLPTTGTYTVLVDLVSTCTMAVYLRLYLIAGDIQINGTPVIVTNPSPGKTVRYSFTGAEGAYIHLAATNITTSPSNAGNVSVRIIAPNSLSVISTGTITNSGNIILDPAALPMTGTYYVEITPPTNAVATATLTLSTDVTGSVATNGTLFPLTIGLRVLLLAARQDRRSV
;
A
#
# COMPACT_ATOMS: atom_id res chain seq x y z
N ASN A 1 -24.55 -13.92 4.25
CA ASN A 1 -24.24 -13.05 3.10
C ASN A 1 -24.08 -11.62 3.58
N LEU A 2 -23.17 -10.86 2.98
CA LEU A 2 -23.00 -9.43 3.24
C LEU A 2 -23.30 -8.68 1.95
N THR A 3 -24.23 -7.73 2.03
CA THR A 3 -24.63 -6.87 0.91
C THR A 3 -24.54 -5.42 1.36
N ILE A 4 -24.00 -4.55 0.51
CA ILE A 4 -23.90 -3.12 0.79
C ILE A 4 -24.84 -2.39 -0.16
N PHE A 5 -25.53 -1.37 0.33
CA PHE A 5 -26.42 -0.51 -0.46
C PHE A 5 -25.91 0.93 -0.46
N ASN A 6 -26.00 1.56 -1.63
CA ASN A 6 -25.76 2.98 -1.86
C ASN A 6 -26.78 3.85 -1.10
N PRO A 7 -26.50 5.16 -0.93
CA PRO A 7 -27.46 6.09 -0.32
C PRO A 7 -28.82 6.18 -1.02
N ASP A 8 -28.89 5.84 -2.32
CA ASP A 8 -30.13 5.77 -3.11
C ASP A 8 -30.89 4.44 -2.95
N GLY A 9 -30.37 3.51 -2.14
CA GLY A 9 -30.95 2.18 -1.89
C GLY A 9 -30.59 1.12 -2.92
N SER A 10 -29.85 1.45 -3.99
CA SER A 10 -29.35 0.45 -4.94
C SER A 10 -28.20 -0.37 -4.34
N GLN A 11 -28.01 -1.61 -4.78
CA GLN A 11 -26.89 -2.42 -4.30
C GLN A 11 -25.55 -1.85 -4.79
N LEU A 12 -24.60 -1.68 -3.88
CA LEU A 12 -23.23 -1.32 -4.21
C LEU A 12 -22.52 -2.54 -4.82
N THR A 13 -22.08 -2.39 -6.06
CA THR A 13 -21.38 -3.45 -6.83
C THR A 13 -19.90 -3.12 -7.07
N THR A 14 -19.44 -1.95 -6.62
CA THR A 14 -18.07 -1.46 -6.78
C THR A 14 -17.28 -1.57 -5.48
N SER A 15 -15.94 -1.59 -5.60
CA SER A 15 -15.01 -1.56 -4.46
C SER A 15 -14.77 -0.16 -3.89
N THR A 16 -15.36 0.88 -4.50
CA THR A 16 -15.29 2.28 -4.09
C THR A 16 -16.68 2.83 -3.79
N LEU A 17 -16.75 3.84 -2.93
CA LEU A 17 -18.00 4.56 -2.62
C LEU A 17 -18.23 5.62 -3.72
N PRO A 18 -19.22 5.45 -4.61
CA PRO A 18 -19.42 6.34 -5.76
C PRO A 18 -19.92 7.74 -5.37
N THR A 19 -20.61 7.85 -4.24
CA THR A 19 -21.22 9.11 -3.78
C THR A 19 -21.01 9.33 -2.28
N THR A 20 -21.09 10.58 -1.85
CA THR A 20 -21.19 10.90 -0.43
C THR A 20 -22.60 10.60 0.08
N GLY A 21 -22.69 10.00 1.27
CA GLY A 21 -23.97 9.68 1.89
C GLY A 21 -23.87 8.49 2.84
N THR A 22 -25.02 8.09 3.38
CA THR A 22 -25.13 6.95 4.28
C THR A 22 -25.29 5.66 3.48
N TYR A 23 -24.31 4.76 3.60
CA TYR A 23 -24.38 3.41 3.03
C TYR A 23 -24.97 2.45 4.06
N THR A 24 -25.77 1.49 3.61
CA THR A 24 -26.35 0.45 4.47
C THR A 24 -25.63 -0.87 4.26
N VAL A 25 -25.22 -1.53 5.34
CA VAL A 25 -24.66 -2.89 5.29
C VAL A 25 -25.70 -3.86 5.83
N LEU A 26 -26.14 -4.79 4.99
CA LEU A 26 -27.03 -5.89 5.34
C LEU A 26 -26.20 -7.15 5.58
N VAL A 27 -26.44 -7.80 6.70
CA VAL A 27 -25.81 -9.07 7.07
C VAL A 27 -26.92 -10.12 7.22
N ASP A 28 -27.08 -10.94 6.18
CA ASP A 28 -28.07 -12.01 6.15
C ASP A 28 -27.47 -13.31 6.66
N LEU A 29 -27.98 -13.84 7.76
CA LEU A 29 -27.63 -15.16 8.26
C LEU A 29 -28.53 -16.20 7.59
N VAL A 30 -27.94 -17.25 7.03
CA VAL A 30 -28.66 -18.32 6.31
C VAL A 30 -29.16 -19.44 7.23
N SER A 31 -29.02 -19.28 8.54
CA SER A 31 -29.49 -20.23 9.55
C SER A 31 -30.10 -19.50 10.75
N THR A 32 -30.90 -20.22 11.54
CA THR A 32 -31.55 -19.71 12.76
C THR A 32 -30.60 -19.62 13.96
N CYS A 33 -29.29 -19.80 13.76
CA CYS A 33 -28.31 -19.74 14.83
C CYS A 33 -27.94 -18.28 15.14
N THR A 34 -27.95 -17.91 16.42
CA THR A 34 -27.40 -16.63 16.87
C THR A 34 -25.88 -16.68 16.79
N MET A 35 -25.28 -15.80 15.98
CA MET A 35 -23.83 -15.65 15.87
C MET A 35 -23.42 -14.22 16.17
N ALA A 36 -22.27 -14.03 16.82
CA ALA A 36 -21.62 -12.72 16.90
C ALA A 36 -20.87 -12.45 15.59
N VAL A 37 -21.18 -11.32 14.94
CA VAL A 37 -20.48 -10.86 13.73
C VAL A 37 -19.81 -9.53 14.05
N TYR A 38 -18.51 -9.44 13.79
CA TYR A 38 -17.74 -8.21 13.89
C TYR A 38 -17.47 -7.67 12.48
N LEU A 39 -17.94 -6.45 12.20
CA LEU A 39 -17.67 -5.76 10.94
C LEU A 39 -16.61 -4.68 11.17
N ARG A 40 -15.68 -4.58 10.22
CA ARG A 40 -14.70 -3.50 10.18
C ARG A 40 -14.66 -2.92 8.78
N LEU A 41 -15.02 -1.64 8.67
CA LEU A 41 -15.03 -0.92 7.40
C LEU A 41 -13.76 -0.09 7.27
N TYR A 42 -13.18 -0.09 6.07
CA TYR A 42 -12.04 0.74 5.73
C TYR A 42 -12.37 1.50 4.44
N LEU A 43 -12.16 2.82 4.47
CA LEU A 43 -12.19 3.63 3.26
C LEU A 43 -10.84 3.52 2.57
N ILE A 44 -10.84 3.19 1.29
CA ILE A 44 -9.65 3.27 0.44
C ILE A 44 -9.63 4.65 -0.19
N ALA A 45 -8.64 5.46 0.16
CA ALA A 45 -8.49 6.84 -0.28
C ALA A 45 -8.06 6.96 -1.76
N GLY A 46 -7.44 5.91 -2.29
CA GLY A 46 -7.01 5.83 -3.69
C GLY A 46 -6.06 4.67 -3.92
N ASP A 47 -5.61 4.53 -5.16
CA ASP A 47 -4.60 3.56 -5.56
C ASP A 47 -3.21 4.19 -5.69
N ILE A 48 -2.17 3.36 -5.54
CA ILE A 48 -0.78 3.69 -5.78
C ILE A 48 -0.29 2.77 -6.90
N GLN A 49 0.16 3.36 -8.00
CA GLN A 49 0.72 2.62 -9.11
C GLN A 49 2.19 2.29 -8.84
N ILE A 50 2.58 1.03 -9.03
CA ILE A 50 3.98 0.60 -8.97
C ILE A 50 4.75 1.30 -10.09
N ASN A 51 5.87 1.93 -9.75
CA ASN A 51 6.69 2.77 -10.64
C ASN A 51 5.90 3.93 -11.27
N GLY A 52 4.78 4.31 -10.66
CA GLY A 52 3.92 5.40 -11.12
C GLY A 52 4.30 6.76 -10.52
N THR A 53 3.43 7.74 -10.74
CA THR A 53 3.56 9.06 -10.14
C THR A 53 3.38 8.99 -8.61
N PRO A 54 4.15 9.77 -7.84
CA PRO A 54 3.96 9.84 -6.39
C PRO A 54 2.54 10.26 -6.01
N VAL A 55 2.00 9.64 -4.97
CA VAL A 55 0.65 9.91 -4.45
C VAL A 55 0.75 10.77 -3.19
N ILE A 56 0.01 11.86 -3.14
CA ILE A 56 -0.07 12.72 -1.95
C ILE A 56 -1.15 12.18 -1.02
N VAL A 57 -0.77 11.97 0.22
CA VAL A 57 -1.65 11.56 1.31
C VAL A 57 -2.17 12.78 2.02
N THR A 58 -3.49 12.88 2.06
CA THR A 58 -4.20 13.85 2.88
C THR A 58 -5.03 13.11 3.91
N ASN A 59 -4.66 13.24 5.19
CA ASN A 59 -5.47 12.68 6.26
C ASN A 59 -6.59 13.64 6.65
N PRO A 60 -7.87 13.27 6.45
CA PRO A 60 -8.98 14.19 6.70
C PRO A 60 -9.31 14.35 8.19
N SER A 61 -8.76 13.53 9.09
CA SER A 61 -9.21 13.54 10.50
C SER A 61 -8.14 13.10 11.50
N PRO A 62 -7.98 13.82 12.63
CA PRO A 62 -7.02 13.47 13.66
C PRO A 62 -7.13 12.02 14.13
N GLY A 63 -5.99 11.33 14.23
CA GLY A 63 -5.92 9.95 14.71
C GLY A 63 -6.53 8.88 13.81
N LYS A 64 -7.09 9.24 12.65
CA LYS A 64 -7.70 8.27 11.73
C LYS A 64 -6.66 7.70 10.78
N THR A 65 -6.67 6.38 10.62
CA THR A 65 -5.84 5.71 9.62
C THR A 65 -6.38 6.00 8.22
N VAL A 66 -5.52 6.44 7.32
CA VAL A 66 -5.80 6.51 5.88
C VAL A 66 -5.23 5.27 5.23
N ARG A 67 -5.95 4.71 4.26
CA ARG A 67 -5.55 3.50 3.55
C ARG A 67 -5.54 3.73 2.04
N TYR A 68 -4.45 3.33 1.39
CA TYR A 68 -4.31 3.28 -0.07
C TYR A 68 -4.11 1.84 -0.51
N SER A 69 -4.42 1.52 -1.77
CA SER A 69 -4.25 0.17 -2.32
C SER A 69 -3.23 0.11 -3.45
N PHE A 70 -2.59 -1.03 -3.64
CA PHE A 70 -1.85 -1.35 -4.86
C PHE A 70 -2.02 -2.83 -5.19
N THR A 71 -1.93 -3.18 -6.47
CA THR A 71 -1.96 -4.57 -6.92
C THR A 71 -0.54 -5.12 -7.02
N GLY A 72 -0.28 -6.27 -6.40
CA GLY A 72 1.01 -6.94 -6.42
C GLY A 72 0.89 -8.40 -6.85
N ALA A 73 1.96 -8.92 -7.45
CA ALA A 73 2.09 -10.33 -7.81
C ALA A 73 2.89 -11.08 -6.72
N GLU A 74 2.58 -12.35 -6.52
CA GLU A 74 3.36 -13.23 -5.65
C GLU A 74 4.84 -13.27 -6.08
N GLY A 75 5.75 -13.25 -5.10
CA GLY A 75 7.19 -13.28 -5.33
C GLY A 75 7.80 -11.94 -5.73
N ALA A 76 7.00 -10.90 -6.02
CA ALA A 76 7.52 -9.58 -6.36
C ALA A 76 8.16 -8.91 -5.14
N TYR A 77 9.28 -8.20 -5.36
CA TYR A 77 9.87 -7.31 -4.36
C TYR A 77 9.39 -5.88 -4.61
N ILE A 78 8.87 -5.26 -3.56
CA ILE A 78 8.37 -3.88 -3.61
C ILE A 78 9.09 -3.03 -2.57
N HIS A 79 9.18 -1.74 -2.87
CA HIS A 79 9.76 -0.72 -2.01
C HIS A 79 8.76 0.42 -1.90
N LEU A 80 8.36 0.75 -0.67
CA LEU A 80 7.51 1.90 -0.40
C LEU A 80 8.34 3.00 0.25
N ALA A 81 8.50 4.13 -0.43
CA ALA A 81 9.02 5.35 0.16
C ALA A 81 7.86 6.27 0.57
N ALA A 82 7.77 6.58 1.86
CA ALA A 82 6.90 7.62 2.38
C ALA A 82 7.76 8.81 2.79
N THR A 83 7.64 9.91 2.06
CA THR A 83 8.47 11.11 2.22
C THR A 83 7.63 12.34 2.58
N ASN A 84 8.28 13.41 3.01
CA ASN A 84 7.61 14.66 3.40
C ASN A 84 6.50 14.43 4.41
N ILE A 85 6.70 13.47 5.32
CA ILE A 85 5.70 13.19 6.34
C ILE A 85 5.72 14.35 7.30
N THR A 86 4.56 14.95 7.54
CA THR A 86 4.39 16.02 8.53
C THR A 86 3.09 15.85 9.29
N THR A 87 3.05 16.34 10.52
CA THR A 87 1.86 16.34 11.38
C THR A 87 1.27 17.74 11.57
N SER A 88 -0.03 17.82 11.80
CA SER A 88 -0.70 19.05 12.26
C SER A 88 -1.60 18.73 13.46
N PRO A 89 -1.35 19.32 14.66
CA PRO A 89 -0.27 20.27 14.97
C PRO A 89 1.13 19.68 14.74
N SER A 90 2.13 20.55 14.52
CA SER A 90 3.49 20.11 14.23
C SER A 90 4.09 19.36 15.42
N ASN A 91 4.89 18.33 15.13
CA ASN A 91 5.52 17.49 16.13
C ASN A 91 4.54 16.82 17.10
N ALA A 92 3.38 16.40 16.60
CA ALA A 92 2.35 15.78 17.44
C ALA A 92 2.65 14.33 17.85
N GLY A 93 3.82 13.79 17.52
CA GLY A 93 4.22 12.43 17.87
C GLY A 93 4.36 11.49 16.68
N ASN A 94 4.16 10.20 16.93
CA ASN A 94 4.55 9.14 16.01
C ASN A 94 3.54 8.93 14.88
N VAL A 95 4.04 8.85 13.65
CA VAL A 95 3.27 8.41 12.47
C VAL A 95 3.70 7.00 12.10
N SER A 96 2.77 6.06 12.10
CA SER A 96 2.98 4.67 11.70
C SER A 96 2.61 4.47 10.23
N VAL A 97 3.48 3.78 9.48
CA VAL A 97 3.24 3.36 8.11
C VAL A 97 3.30 1.83 8.06
N ARG A 98 2.29 1.18 7.47
CA ARG A 98 2.19 -0.28 7.40
C ARG A 98 1.81 -0.72 5.99
N ILE A 99 2.28 -1.90 5.60
CA ILE A 99 1.83 -2.61 4.40
C ILE A 99 1.10 -3.87 4.86
N ILE A 100 -0.16 -4.00 4.44
CA ILE A 100 -1.07 -5.09 4.80
C ILE A 100 -1.27 -5.97 3.56
N ALA A 101 -1.25 -7.29 3.76
CA ALA A 101 -1.51 -8.28 2.71
C ALA A 101 -3.00 -8.27 2.26
N PRO A 102 -3.32 -8.88 1.10
CA PRO A 102 -4.70 -8.95 0.58
C PRO A 102 -5.70 -9.60 1.54
N ASN A 103 -5.24 -10.53 2.38
CA ASN A 103 -6.04 -11.13 3.45
C ASN A 103 -6.51 -10.12 4.52
N SER A 104 -6.03 -8.87 4.50
CA SER A 104 -6.35 -7.79 5.44
C SER A 104 -5.99 -8.07 6.92
N LEU A 105 -5.26 -9.15 7.19
CA LEU A 105 -4.90 -9.61 8.53
C LEU A 105 -3.39 -9.52 8.77
N SER A 106 -2.58 -9.75 7.75
CA SER A 106 -1.12 -9.81 7.88
C SER A 106 -0.48 -8.46 7.58
N VAL A 107 0.31 -7.93 8.51
CA VAL A 107 1.26 -6.85 8.24
C VAL A 107 2.52 -7.47 7.66
N ILE A 108 2.88 -7.09 6.43
CA ILE A 108 4.09 -7.61 5.77
C ILE A 108 5.29 -6.67 5.89
N SER A 109 5.05 -5.40 6.21
CA SER A 109 6.10 -4.45 6.60
C SER A 109 5.50 -3.30 7.40
N THR A 110 6.29 -2.72 8.30
CA THR A 110 5.87 -1.60 9.15
C THR A 110 7.06 -0.74 9.49
N GLY A 111 6.79 0.52 9.74
CA GLY A 111 7.76 1.45 10.28
C GLY A 111 7.07 2.63 10.94
N THR A 112 7.85 3.36 11.73
CA THR A 112 7.35 4.50 12.49
C THR A 112 8.36 5.61 12.41
N ILE A 113 7.88 6.83 12.19
CA ILE A 113 8.69 8.03 12.33
C ILE A 113 8.17 8.88 13.48
N THR A 114 9.05 9.69 14.04
CA THR A 114 8.71 10.67 15.07
C THR A 114 8.47 12.01 14.39
N ASN A 115 7.28 12.60 14.57
CA ASN A 115 6.91 13.96 14.17
C ASN A 115 6.82 14.21 12.66
N SER A 116 7.97 14.24 11.99
CA SER A 116 8.12 14.55 10.57
C SER A 116 9.36 13.85 10.01
N GLY A 117 9.34 13.49 8.73
CA GLY A 117 10.50 12.89 8.09
C GLY A 117 10.13 11.96 6.94
N ASN A 118 11.04 11.02 6.69
CA ASN A 118 10.92 10.05 5.61
C ASN A 118 11.10 8.65 6.19
N ILE A 119 10.42 7.67 5.59
CA ILE A 119 10.60 6.26 5.90
C ILE A 119 10.50 5.43 4.64
N ILE A 120 11.28 4.36 4.60
CA ILE A 120 11.26 3.37 3.53
C ILE A 120 10.86 2.04 4.16
N LEU A 121 9.92 1.36 3.52
CA LEU A 121 9.49 0.01 3.87
C LEU A 121 9.85 -0.94 2.73
N ASP A 122 10.69 -1.92 3.06
CA ASP A 122 11.17 -2.96 2.16
C ASP A 122 10.68 -4.32 2.68
N PRO A 123 9.41 -4.71 2.43
CA PRO A 123 8.95 -6.06 2.77
C PRO A 123 9.78 -7.13 2.05
N ALA A 124 9.75 -8.34 2.60
CA ALA A 124 10.13 -9.52 1.84
C ALA A 124 9.23 -9.70 0.60
N ALA A 125 9.60 -10.64 -0.27
CA ALA A 125 8.82 -10.98 -1.46
C ALA A 125 7.32 -11.14 -1.13
N LEU A 126 6.46 -10.56 -1.95
CA LEU A 126 5.02 -10.53 -1.71
C LEU A 126 4.49 -11.97 -1.60
N PRO A 127 3.77 -12.33 -0.52
CA PRO A 127 3.39 -13.71 -0.24
C PRO A 127 2.30 -14.27 -1.15
N MET A 128 1.57 -13.43 -1.90
CA MET A 128 0.50 -13.87 -2.78
C MET A 128 0.14 -12.79 -3.82
N THR A 129 -0.50 -13.18 -4.91
CA THR A 129 -1.05 -12.21 -5.86
C THR A 129 -2.34 -11.61 -5.30
N GLY A 130 -2.48 -10.28 -5.34
CA GLY A 130 -3.70 -9.60 -4.91
C GLY A 130 -3.55 -8.11 -4.66
N THR A 131 -4.58 -7.53 -4.03
CA THR A 131 -4.60 -6.11 -3.65
C THR A 131 -4.07 -5.93 -2.23
N TYR A 132 -2.90 -5.29 -2.12
CA TYR A 132 -2.25 -4.92 -0.87
C TYR A 132 -2.69 -3.52 -0.43
N TYR A 133 -2.49 -3.21 0.85
CA TYR A 133 -2.89 -1.93 1.42
C TYR A 133 -1.76 -1.23 2.16
N VAL A 134 -1.55 0.04 1.86
CA VAL A 134 -0.68 0.93 2.62
C VAL A 134 -1.52 1.71 3.61
N GLU A 135 -1.23 1.58 4.89
CA GLU A 135 -1.88 2.34 5.96
C GLU A 135 -0.93 3.41 6.51
N ILE A 136 -1.45 4.62 6.70
CA ILE A 136 -0.77 5.69 7.42
C ILE A 136 -1.65 6.08 8.60
N THR A 137 -1.10 5.94 9.80
CA THR A 137 -1.79 6.23 11.07
C THR A 137 -1.04 7.33 11.80
N PRO A 138 -1.61 8.56 11.90
CA PRO A 138 -1.04 9.62 12.72
C PRO A 138 -1.31 9.37 14.21
N PRO A 139 -0.72 10.16 15.12
CA PRO A 139 -1.10 10.14 16.52
C PRO A 139 -2.54 10.63 16.70
N THR A 140 -3.19 10.26 17.81
CA THR A 140 -4.63 10.44 18.03
C THR A 140 -5.11 11.90 17.97
N ASN A 141 -4.21 12.85 18.25
CA ASN A 141 -4.47 14.28 18.32
C ASN A 141 -4.02 15.07 17.08
N ALA A 142 -3.59 14.41 16.00
CA ALA A 142 -3.13 15.10 14.80
C ALA A 142 -3.52 14.41 13.50
N VAL A 143 -3.54 15.21 12.44
CA VAL A 143 -3.53 14.72 11.07
C VAL A 143 -2.09 14.56 10.59
N ALA A 144 -1.88 13.75 9.55
CA ALA A 144 -0.60 13.65 8.86
C ALA A 144 -0.78 13.80 7.35
N THR A 145 0.21 14.40 6.70
CA THR A 145 0.40 14.37 5.25
C THR A 145 1.66 13.59 4.93
N ALA A 146 1.73 13.01 3.73
CA ALA A 146 2.89 12.29 3.23
C ALA A 146 2.89 12.25 1.69
N THR A 147 4.02 11.94 1.09
CA THR A 147 4.15 11.61 -0.33
C THR A 147 4.59 10.16 -0.45
N LEU A 148 3.76 9.33 -1.07
CA LEU A 148 4.00 7.91 -1.26
C LEU A 148 4.52 7.62 -2.67
N THR A 149 5.63 6.90 -2.75
CA THR A 149 6.17 6.35 -4.00
C THR A 149 6.35 4.86 -3.82
N LEU A 150 5.84 4.08 -4.77
CA LEU A 150 5.95 2.63 -4.78
C LEU A 150 6.78 2.21 -5.98
N SER A 151 7.80 1.39 -5.76
CA SER A 151 8.67 0.87 -6.83
C SER A 151 8.94 -0.62 -6.66
N THR A 152 9.36 -1.26 -7.75
CA THR A 152 9.89 -2.63 -7.74
C THR A 152 11.37 -2.61 -8.04
N ASP A 153 12.05 -3.72 -7.75
CA ASP A 153 13.39 -3.94 -8.29
C ASP A 153 13.38 -3.89 -9.82
N VAL A 154 14.40 -3.26 -10.40
CA VAL A 154 14.64 -3.33 -11.84
C VAL A 154 15.38 -4.63 -12.14
N THR A 155 14.69 -5.60 -12.72
CA THR A 155 15.28 -6.87 -13.12
C THR A 155 15.75 -6.81 -14.58
N GLY A 156 17.04 -7.07 -14.82
CA GLY A 156 17.62 -7.22 -16.16
C GLY A 156 18.97 -7.91 -16.08
N SER A 157 19.34 -8.70 -17.10
CA SER A 157 20.69 -9.24 -17.24
C SER A 157 21.50 -8.34 -18.18
N VAL A 158 22.70 -7.96 -17.76
CA VAL A 158 23.64 -7.29 -18.66
C VAL A 158 24.43 -8.36 -19.39
N ALA A 159 24.18 -8.50 -20.70
CA ALA A 159 25.02 -9.32 -21.56
C ALA A 159 26.39 -8.63 -21.73
N THR A 160 27.49 -9.34 -21.48
CA THR A 160 28.83 -8.85 -21.80
C THR A 160 28.95 -8.61 -23.30
N ASN A 161 29.22 -7.36 -23.71
CA ASN A 161 29.32 -6.89 -25.11
C ASN A 161 27.99 -6.83 -25.90
N GLY A 162 26.83 -6.82 -25.24
CA GLY A 162 25.51 -6.63 -25.87
C GLY A 162 25.07 -5.18 -26.03
N THR A 163 24.02 -4.95 -26.83
CA THR A 163 23.31 -3.67 -27.01
C THR A 163 23.04 -2.96 -25.69
N LEU A 164 23.17 -1.63 -25.67
CA LEU A 164 22.89 -0.79 -24.49
C LEU A 164 21.53 -1.17 -23.88
N PHE A 165 21.53 -1.58 -22.61
CA PHE A 165 20.31 -1.86 -21.85
C PHE A 165 19.87 -0.54 -21.18
N PRO A 166 18.79 0.10 -21.64
CA PRO A 166 18.34 1.33 -21.02
C PRO A 166 17.83 1.02 -19.61
N LEU A 167 18.53 1.54 -18.60
CA LEU A 167 18.15 1.41 -17.20
C LEU A 167 17.45 2.69 -16.77
N THR A 168 16.16 2.60 -16.45
CA THR A 168 15.46 3.67 -15.74
C THR A 168 15.66 3.45 -14.24
N ILE A 169 16.41 4.33 -13.60
CA ILE A 169 16.85 4.15 -12.20
C ILE A 169 15.71 4.53 -11.24
N GLY A 170 15.27 3.55 -10.44
CA GLY A 170 14.62 3.75 -9.13
C GLY A 170 15.63 3.67 -7.97
N LEU A 171 15.17 3.66 -6.72
CA LEU A 171 16.01 3.85 -5.51
C LEU A 171 17.12 2.78 -5.28
N ARG A 172 17.04 1.59 -5.90
CA ARG A 172 18.08 0.53 -5.85
C ARG A 172 18.13 -0.30 -7.15
N VAL A 173 19.33 -0.83 -7.45
CA VAL A 173 19.60 -1.76 -8.55
C VAL A 173 20.58 -2.83 -8.08
N LEU A 174 20.30 -4.11 -8.33
CA LEU A 174 21.25 -5.22 -8.19
C LEU A 174 21.59 -5.75 -9.59
N LEU A 175 22.84 -5.54 -10.03
CA LEU A 175 23.33 -6.12 -11.28
C LEU A 175 24.13 -7.40 -11.02
N LEU A 176 23.71 -8.51 -11.64
CA LEU A 176 24.55 -9.72 -11.74
C LEU A 176 25.30 -9.67 -13.08
N ALA A 177 26.63 -9.63 -13.03
CA ALA A 177 27.48 -9.78 -14.21
C ALA A 177 27.94 -11.24 -14.35
N ALA A 178 27.78 -11.84 -15.54
CA ALA A 178 28.39 -13.13 -15.87
C ALA A 178 29.85 -12.90 -16.32
N ARG A 179 30.81 -13.58 -15.70
CA ARG A 179 32.20 -13.64 -16.20
C ARG A 179 32.25 -14.62 -17.37
N GLN A 180 32.74 -14.17 -18.54
CA GLN A 180 33.11 -15.07 -19.62
C GLN A 180 34.55 -15.54 -19.40
N ASP A 181 34.70 -16.82 -19.04
CA ASP A 181 36.00 -17.44 -18.81
C ASP A 181 36.67 -17.70 -20.18
N ARG A 182 37.68 -16.90 -20.53
CA ARG A 182 38.50 -17.12 -21.73
C ARG A 182 39.47 -18.26 -21.43
N ARG A 183 39.13 -19.49 -21.80
CA ARG A 183 40.13 -20.53 -22.06
C ARG A 183 40.68 -20.33 -23.46
N SER A 184 41.86 -19.73 -23.56
CA SER A 184 42.69 -19.79 -24.76
C SER A 184 43.24 -21.21 -24.91
N VAL A 185 43.05 -21.77 -26.10
CA VAL A 185 43.70 -22.99 -26.63
C VAL A 185 45.19 -22.70 -26.85
#